data_AF-A0A1Z8ZZZ0-F1
#
_entry.id   AF-A0A1Z8ZZZ0-F1
#
_cell.length_a   1.000
_cell.length_b   1.000
_cell.length_c   1.000
_cell.angle_alpha   90.00
_cell.angle_beta   90.00
_cell.angle_gamma   90.00
#
_symmetry.space_group_name_H-M   'P 1'
#
loop_
_entity.id
_entity.type
_entity.pdbx_description
1 polymer ?
#
loop_
_entity_poly.entity_id
_entity_poly.type
_entity_poly.pdbx_seq_one_letter_code
_entity_poly.pdbx_strand_id
1 'polypeptide(L)'
;MRKIKQTIHRGKTNPILLLLATFAWISCAQAQVEFFSEDFTGPLDTGVWSQNGNANGHTGIDDGSYVMTAKHGEGGTKLVRFINGTAGSFRNEIEVDLEPFRLDANPGTQSDFKWKMFGPDGFMEIVLNSFGAMRLFHNDSDGGGGNIQPNTNIEIADGDRLKLFYEYDIATDKITVTYALNDDPEIPFYTGGGIDGPIGDIITNFVEVENFKWGSNQATEIITGIDSWNLVDPLVDPVDPSEPEPLVITEIDYDPVADTFRFTWNSEPGKIYGINWGFDLTTWDFDISDDIASQGTTTTYPALEEPAEPNPGATPDGPPKVIFFRVEEQPAP
;
A
#
# COMPACT_ATOMS: atom_id res chain seq x y z
N MET A 1 -91.65 4.84 26.01
CA MET A 1 -90.66 4.82 24.89
C MET A 1 -89.67 5.95 25.17
N ARG A 2 -88.33 5.84 25.08
CA ARG A 2 -87.44 4.88 24.43
C ARG A 2 -86.03 4.99 25.08
N LYS A 3 -85.55 3.84 25.60
CA LYS A 3 -84.18 3.27 25.70
C LYS A 3 -82.92 4.17 25.68
N ILE A 4 -82.16 4.10 26.78
CA ILE A 4 -80.80 3.52 26.93
C ILE A 4 -79.92 3.48 25.66
N LYS A 5 -78.72 4.09 25.72
CA LYS A 5 -77.40 3.41 25.63
C LYS A 5 -76.23 4.41 25.56
N GLN A 6 -75.34 4.31 26.55
CA GLN A 6 -73.92 4.62 26.38
C GLN A 6 -73.38 3.69 25.29
N THR A 7 -72.70 4.27 24.29
CA THR A 7 -71.90 3.50 23.32
C THR A 7 -70.47 3.99 23.41
N ILE A 8 -69.60 3.06 23.76
CA ILE A 8 -68.15 3.12 23.67
C ILE A 8 -67.75 3.25 22.20
N HIS A 9 -66.88 4.20 21.87
CA HIS A 9 -65.95 4.04 20.75
C HIS A 9 -64.51 4.21 21.25
N ARG A 10 -63.82 3.06 21.18
CA ARG A 10 -62.37 2.91 21.36
C ARG A 10 -61.65 3.51 20.15
N GLY A 11 -60.55 4.19 20.45
CA GLY A 11 -59.28 4.01 19.74
C GLY A 11 -59.10 4.74 18.42
N LYS A 12 -58.46 5.91 18.48
CA LYS A 12 -57.38 6.27 17.55
C LYS A 12 -56.18 6.72 18.36
N THR A 13 -55.32 5.76 18.70
CA THR A 13 -53.95 6.04 19.14
C THR A 13 -53.17 6.54 17.93
N ASN A 14 -52.79 7.81 17.94
CA ASN A 14 -51.76 8.35 17.05
C ASN A 14 -50.46 7.56 17.27
N PRO A 15 -49.87 6.92 16.24
CA PRO A 15 -48.45 6.62 16.31
C PRO A 15 -47.70 7.94 16.14
N ILE A 16 -47.05 8.39 17.22
CA ILE A 16 -45.95 9.33 17.14
C ILE A 16 -44.90 8.66 16.26
N LEU A 17 -44.69 9.20 15.07
CA LEU A 17 -43.63 8.82 14.15
C LEU A 17 -42.31 9.28 14.80
N LEU A 18 -41.67 8.39 15.55
CA LEU A 18 -40.29 8.59 15.98
C LEU A 18 -39.42 8.36 14.73
N LEU A 19 -39.07 9.44 14.03
CA LEU A 19 -38.02 9.41 13.03
C LEU A 19 -36.70 9.22 13.80
N LEU A 20 -36.21 7.98 13.91
CA LEU A 20 -34.80 7.76 14.19
C LEU A 20 -34.05 8.27 12.95
N ALA A 21 -33.50 9.47 13.03
CA ALA A 21 -32.42 9.88 12.15
C ALA A 21 -31.19 9.05 12.55
N THR A 22 -31.02 7.90 11.91
CA THR A 22 -29.70 7.29 11.82
C THR A 22 -28.84 8.27 11.04
N PHE A 23 -28.04 9.06 11.75
CA PHE A 23 -26.83 9.62 11.16
C PHE A 23 -25.97 8.41 10.78
N ALA A 24 -26.11 7.94 9.54
CA ALA A 24 -25.00 7.28 8.90
C ALA A 24 -23.91 8.35 8.87
N TRP A 25 -22.93 8.22 9.78
CA TRP A 25 -21.63 8.80 9.54
C TRP A 25 -21.10 8.05 8.33
N ILE A 26 -21.47 8.54 7.15
CA ILE A 26 -20.60 8.34 6.00
C ILE A 26 -19.36 9.12 6.41
N SER A 27 -18.34 8.42 6.91
CA SER A 27 -17.00 8.97 6.84
C SER A 27 -16.85 9.40 5.39
N CYS A 28 -16.80 10.71 5.14
CA CYS A 28 -16.17 11.16 3.91
C CYS A 28 -14.81 10.49 3.97
N ALA A 29 -14.61 9.46 3.14
CA ALA A 29 -13.27 9.01 2.81
C ALA A 29 -12.62 10.27 2.24
N GLN A 30 -11.84 10.96 3.08
CA GLN A 30 -10.92 11.96 2.57
C GLN A 30 -10.06 11.18 1.59
N ALA A 31 -9.95 11.65 0.36
CA ALA A 31 -9.11 11.02 -0.63
C ALA A 31 -7.71 10.90 -0.03
N GLN A 32 -7.35 9.70 0.42
CA GLN A 32 -6.07 9.41 1.04
C GLN A 32 -4.98 9.66 0.00
N VAL A 33 -3.74 9.84 0.46
CA VAL A 33 -2.58 9.90 -0.43
C VAL A 33 -2.62 8.69 -1.38
N GLU A 34 -2.27 8.91 -2.64
CA GLU A 34 -2.21 7.83 -3.63
C GLU A 34 -1.12 6.85 -3.24
N PHE A 35 -1.53 5.68 -2.73
CA PHE A 35 -0.63 4.59 -2.35
C PHE A 35 -0.12 3.83 -3.58
N PHE A 36 1.06 3.24 -3.43
CA PHE A 36 1.66 2.40 -4.45
C PHE A 36 2.56 1.34 -3.84
N SER A 37 2.74 0.26 -4.60
CA SER A 37 3.78 -0.72 -4.39
C SER A 37 4.50 -0.94 -5.71
N GLU A 38 5.82 -1.08 -5.65
CA GLU A 38 6.70 -1.30 -6.79
C GLU A 38 7.81 -2.25 -6.38
N ASP A 39 7.95 -3.35 -7.10
CA ASP A 39 8.93 -4.41 -6.85
C ASP A 39 10.03 -4.47 -7.93
N PHE A 40 9.95 -3.61 -8.96
CA PHE A 40 10.91 -3.50 -10.05
C PHE A 40 11.25 -4.82 -10.77
N THR A 41 10.40 -5.85 -10.65
CA THR A 41 10.57 -7.13 -11.36
C THR A 41 10.16 -7.04 -12.82
N GLY A 42 9.26 -6.10 -13.13
CA GLY A 42 8.78 -5.78 -14.47
C GLY A 42 9.49 -4.57 -15.12
N PRO A 43 9.18 -4.26 -16.39
CA PRO A 43 9.67 -3.05 -17.04
C PRO A 43 9.20 -1.78 -16.31
N LEU A 44 10.08 -0.78 -16.19
CA LEU A 44 9.72 0.51 -15.59
C LEU A 44 8.60 1.21 -16.38
N ASP A 45 7.49 1.52 -15.72
CA ASP A 45 6.44 2.37 -16.29
C ASP A 45 6.84 3.85 -16.26
N THR A 46 7.36 4.34 -17.39
CA THR A 46 7.76 5.75 -17.56
C THR A 46 6.60 6.76 -17.58
N GLY A 47 5.35 6.29 -17.58
CA GLY A 47 4.17 7.13 -17.36
C GLY A 47 3.95 7.46 -15.88
N VAL A 48 4.48 6.62 -14.98
CA VAL A 48 4.38 6.75 -13.52
C VAL A 48 5.69 7.26 -12.93
N TRP A 49 6.81 6.71 -13.39
CA TRP A 49 8.15 7.02 -12.91
C TRP A 49 8.89 7.96 -13.86
N SER A 50 9.44 9.04 -13.31
CA SER A 50 10.23 10.03 -14.03
C SER A 50 11.72 9.87 -13.76
N GLN A 51 12.50 9.71 -14.83
CA GLN A 51 13.95 9.67 -14.81
C GLN A 51 14.51 11.10 -14.96
N ASN A 52 14.93 11.68 -13.84
CA ASN A 52 15.43 13.06 -13.76
C ASN A 52 16.94 13.12 -13.51
N GLY A 53 17.51 14.32 -13.69
CA GLY A 53 18.95 14.56 -13.48
C GLY A 53 19.81 14.02 -14.62
N ASN A 54 20.90 13.34 -14.28
CA ASN A 54 21.80 12.75 -15.25
C ASN A 54 21.15 11.57 -16.00
N ALA A 55 20.80 11.79 -17.26
CA ALA A 55 20.18 10.76 -18.10
C ALA A 55 21.04 9.49 -18.24
N ASN A 56 22.38 9.63 -18.27
CA ASN A 56 23.29 8.48 -18.41
C ASN A 56 23.52 7.74 -17.08
N GLY A 57 22.98 8.24 -15.98
CA GLY A 57 23.04 7.58 -14.69
C GLY A 57 21.95 6.53 -14.49
N HIS A 58 20.93 6.50 -15.34
CA HIS A 58 19.86 5.52 -15.27
C HIS A 58 20.23 4.27 -16.08
N THR A 59 20.49 3.16 -15.40
CA THR A 59 20.80 1.86 -16.05
C THR A 59 19.51 1.14 -16.45
N GLY A 60 18.44 1.36 -15.70
CA GLY A 60 17.14 0.72 -15.91
C GLY A 60 16.95 -0.49 -15.00
N ILE A 61 16.02 -1.36 -15.36
CA ILE A 61 15.74 -2.60 -14.62
C ILE A 61 16.82 -3.63 -14.93
N ASP A 62 17.47 -4.16 -13.90
CA ASP A 62 18.45 -5.23 -13.98
C ASP A 62 18.28 -6.17 -12.77
N ASP A 63 18.19 -7.47 -13.02
CA ASP A 63 17.99 -8.54 -12.02
C ASP A 63 16.91 -8.28 -10.96
N GLY A 64 15.81 -7.63 -11.35
CA GLY A 64 14.69 -7.33 -10.45
C GLY A 64 14.81 -6.03 -9.65
N SER A 65 15.82 -5.20 -9.93
CA SER A 65 16.01 -3.91 -9.26
C SER A 65 16.09 -2.78 -10.28
N TYR A 66 15.65 -1.58 -9.90
CA TYR A 66 15.95 -0.38 -10.67
C TYR A 66 17.36 0.14 -10.34
N VAL A 67 18.27 0.05 -11.32
CA VAL A 67 19.68 0.37 -11.12
C VAL A 67 20.02 1.78 -11.60
N MET A 68 20.73 2.52 -10.74
CA MET A 68 21.20 3.88 -11.03
C MET A 68 22.60 4.17 -10.46
N THR A 69 23.36 4.98 -11.18
CA THR A 69 24.70 5.48 -10.83
C THR A 69 24.77 7.00 -10.90
N ALA A 70 25.79 7.63 -10.32
CA ALA A 70 26.03 9.07 -10.41
C ALA A 70 27.49 9.44 -10.69
N LYS A 71 27.66 10.51 -11.47
CA LYS A 71 28.95 11.10 -11.83
C LYS A 71 29.10 12.51 -11.27
N HIS A 72 30.33 12.84 -10.88
CA HIS A 72 30.64 14.18 -10.42
C HIS A 72 30.41 15.23 -11.52
N GLY A 73 29.69 16.31 -11.17
CA GLY A 73 29.41 17.43 -12.07
C GLY A 73 28.16 17.29 -12.94
N GLU A 74 27.44 16.18 -12.86
CA GLU A 74 26.27 15.89 -13.73
C GLU A 74 24.91 16.13 -13.05
N GLY A 75 24.87 16.74 -11.86
CA GLY A 75 23.63 17.20 -11.23
C GLY A 75 22.80 16.14 -10.50
N GLY A 76 23.40 14.99 -10.19
CA GLY A 76 22.73 13.86 -9.54
C GLY A 76 21.85 13.06 -10.50
N THR A 77 21.63 11.79 -10.21
CA THR A 77 20.72 10.90 -10.94
C THR A 77 19.50 10.68 -10.06
N LYS A 78 18.28 10.81 -10.58
CA LYS A 78 17.07 10.92 -9.76
C LYS A 78 15.91 10.10 -10.31
N LEU A 79 15.35 9.20 -9.51
CA LEU A 79 14.09 8.52 -9.82
C LEU A 79 12.98 9.18 -9.01
N VAL A 80 11.92 9.62 -9.70
CA VAL A 80 10.84 10.42 -9.10
C VAL A 80 9.49 9.80 -9.42
N ARG A 81 8.58 9.77 -8.43
CA ARG A 81 7.16 9.46 -8.64
C ARG A 81 6.30 10.57 -8.08
N PHE A 82 5.41 11.12 -8.89
CA PHE A 82 4.43 12.11 -8.44
C PHE A 82 3.34 11.41 -7.62
N ILE A 83 2.92 12.07 -6.56
CA ILE A 83 1.94 11.55 -5.62
C ILE A 83 0.75 12.50 -5.63
N ASN A 84 -0.44 11.96 -5.89
CA ASN A 84 -1.69 12.72 -5.80
C ASN A 84 -2.42 12.40 -4.49
N GLY A 85 -3.56 13.07 -4.28
CA GLY A 85 -4.44 12.82 -3.14
C GLY A 85 -4.36 13.92 -2.08
N THR A 86 -4.80 13.58 -0.86
CA THR A 86 -4.74 14.48 0.31
C THR A 86 -3.87 13.85 1.38
N ALA A 87 -3.09 14.66 2.09
CA ALA A 87 -2.26 14.17 3.19
C ALA A 87 -3.09 13.42 4.23
N GLY A 88 -2.58 12.26 4.61
CA GLY A 88 -3.05 11.41 5.69
C GLY A 88 -1.87 10.75 6.38
N SER A 89 -2.12 9.87 7.34
CA SER A 89 -1.07 8.98 7.85
C SER A 89 -0.60 8.05 6.73
N PHE A 90 0.70 7.78 6.66
CA PHE A 90 1.31 6.93 5.64
C PHE A 90 2.50 6.16 6.22
N ARG A 91 2.81 5.01 5.62
CA ARG A 91 4.11 4.35 5.72
C ARG A 91 4.78 4.42 4.35
N ASN A 92 5.98 4.98 4.28
CA ASN A 92 6.81 4.98 3.08
C ASN A 92 8.02 4.10 3.36
N GLU A 93 8.32 3.16 2.49
CA GLU A 93 9.36 2.16 2.68
C GLU A 93 10.13 1.91 1.39
N ILE A 94 11.44 1.74 1.51
CA ILE A 94 12.31 1.45 0.37
C ILE A 94 13.37 0.45 0.78
N GLU A 95 13.63 -0.51 -0.11
CA GLU A 95 14.70 -1.50 0.01
C GLU A 95 15.70 -1.27 -1.12
N VAL A 96 16.98 -1.09 -0.75
CA VAL A 96 18.05 -0.81 -1.70
C VAL A 96 19.30 -1.64 -1.43
N ASP A 97 19.93 -2.09 -2.50
CA ASP A 97 21.27 -2.65 -2.50
C ASP A 97 22.28 -1.55 -2.90
N LEU A 98 23.34 -1.38 -2.11
CA LEU A 98 24.36 -0.34 -2.29
C LEU A 98 25.74 -0.96 -2.52
N GLU A 99 26.04 -1.31 -3.77
CA GLU A 99 27.32 -1.93 -4.14
C GLU A 99 27.78 -1.55 -5.56
N PRO A 100 28.92 -0.85 -5.73
CA PRO A 100 29.78 -0.30 -4.68
C PRO A 100 29.23 1.01 -4.10
N PHE A 101 29.48 1.24 -2.82
CA PHE A 101 29.15 2.47 -2.10
C PHE A 101 30.17 2.84 -1.02
N ARG A 102 30.33 2.01 0.02
CA ARG A 102 31.23 2.19 1.17
C ARG A 102 32.67 1.85 0.81
N LEU A 103 32.88 0.80 0.00
CA LEU A 103 34.16 0.13 -0.24
C LEU A 103 34.86 -0.32 1.07
N ASP A 104 35.95 -1.10 0.97
CA ASP A 104 36.75 -1.55 2.13
C ASP A 104 37.42 -0.41 2.92
N ALA A 105 37.31 0.84 2.47
CA ALA A 105 37.90 2.01 3.15
C ALA A 105 37.21 3.33 2.79
N ASN A 106 37.20 4.25 3.77
CA ASN A 106 36.88 5.65 3.55
C ASN A 106 37.83 6.27 2.50
N PRO A 107 37.32 7.16 1.61
CA PRO A 107 36.02 7.81 1.66
C PRO A 107 34.88 7.06 0.92
N GLY A 108 35.04 5.77 0.61
CA GLY A 108 34.13 5.04 -0.27
C GLY A 108 34.05 5.67 -1.66
N THR A 109 32.86 5.62 -2.26
CA THR A 109 32.59 6.19 -3.60
C THR A 109 32.55 7.71 -3.64
N GLN A 110 32.61 8.40 -2.49
CA GLN A 110 32.44 9.86 -2.35
C GLN A 110 31.11 10.34 -2.93
N SER A 111 30.06 9.66 -2.51
CA SER A 111 28.71 9.86 -2.99
C SER A 111 27.73 9.86 -1.82
N ASP A 112 26.55 10.41 -2.07
CA ASP A 112 25.40 10.34 -1.21
C ASP A 112 24.30 9.53 -1.90
N PHE A 113 23.72 8.59 -1.18
CA PHE A 113 22.37 8.09 -1.43
C PHE A 113 21.39 8.97 -0.66
N LYS A 114 20.35 9.44 -1.34
CA LYS A 114 19.33 10.30 -0.73
C LYS A 114 17.95 9.80 -1.05
N TRP A 115 17.08 9.82 -0.05
CA TRP A 115 15.68 9.44 -0.18
C TRP A 115 14.79 10.50 0.43
N LYS A 116 13.83 10.98 -0.35
CA LYS A 116 13.10 12.22 -0.09
C LYS A 116 11.62 12.11 -0.37
N MET A 117 10.86 12.90 0.37
CA MET A 117 9.45 13.15 0.13
C MET A 117 9.18 14.65 0.17
N PHE A 118 8.36 15.13 -0.75
CA PHE A 118 8.01 16.53 -0.91
C PHE A 118 6.50 16.72 -0.84
N GLY A 119 6.09 17.82 -0.21
CA GLY A 119 4.72 18.29 -0.16
C GLY A 119 4.67 19.82 -0.08
N PRO A 120 3.47 20.42 -0.01
CA PRO A 120 3.30 21.87 0.05
C PRO A 120 3.93 22.49 1.31
N ASP A 121 3.96 21.77 2.43
CA ASP A 121 4.45 22.29 3.70
C ASP A 121 5.96 22.10 3.86
N GLY A 122 6.63 21.38 2.94
CA GLY A 122 8.06 21.18 3.04
C GLY A 122 8.58 19.90 2.38
N PHE A 123 9.74 19.45 2.88
CA PHE A 123 10.30 18.16 2.50
C PHE A 123 11.07 17.52 3.65
N MET A 124 11.16 16.19 3.59
CA MET A 124 12.04 15.41 4.44
C MET A 124 13.03 14.61 3.58
N GLU A 125 14.27 14.51 4.06
CA GLU A 125 15.38 13.87 3.35
C GLU A 125 16.20 13.01 4.32
N ILE A 126 16.34 11.72 4.00
CA ILE A 126 17.45 10.91 4.49
C ILE A 126 18.63 11.12 3.56
N VAL A 127 19.81 11.37 4.13
CA VAL A 127 21.08 11.31 3.39
C VAL A 127 22.00 10.33 4.06
N LEU A 128 22.36 9.28 3.34
CA LEU A 128 23.42 8.35 3.67
C LEU A 128 24.63 8.67 2.79
N ASN A 129 25.74 9.07 3.39
CA ASN A 129 26.98 9.29 2.65
C ASN A 129 27.85 8.03 2.62
N SER A 130 28.78 7.96 1.68
CA SER A 130 29.69 6.83 1.50
C SER A 130 30.68 6.59 2.65
N PHE A 131 30.66 7.42 3.71
CA PHE A 131 31.34 7.13 4.97
C PHE A 131 30.51 6.27 5.93
N GLY A 132 29.25 5.96 5.57
CA GLY A 132 28.31 5.22 6.41
C GLY A 132 27.50 6.05 7.38
N ALA A 133 27.59 7.37 7.31
CA ALA A 133 26.84 8.23 8.20
C ALA A 133 25.52 8.65 7.55
N MET A 134 24.43 8.37 8.26
CA MET A 134 23.07 8.74 7.90
C MET A 134 22.62 9.97 8.70
N ARG A 135 21.91 10.90 8.07
CA ARG A 135 21.24 12.04 8.72
C ARG A 135 19.79 12.14 8.26
N LEU A 136 18.94 12.73 9.10
CA LEU A 136 17.58 13.12 8.74
C LEU A 136 17.48 14.64 8.71
N PHE A 137 17.04 15.18 7.58
CA PHE A 137 16.83 16.61 7.37
C PHE A 137 15.36 16.89 7.14
N HIS A 138 14.87 17.94 7.80
CA HIS A 138 13.54 18.48 7.58
C HIS A 138 13.66 19.93 7.14
N ASN A 139 12.86 20.30 6.15
CA ASN A 139 12.64 21.68 5.76
C ASN A 139 11.16 22.00 5.85
N ASP A 140 10.79 22.90 6.75
CA ASP A 140 9.45 23.49 6.83
C ASP A 140 9.41 24.71 5.91
N SER A 141 8.51 24.71 4.93
CA SER A 141 8.33 25.79 3.95
C SER A 141 7.98 27.14 4.60
N ASP A 142 7.27 27.11 5.73
CA ASP A 142 6.87 28.31 6.49
C ASP A 142 7.82 28.60 7.67
N GLY A 143 8.86 27.77 7.84
CA GLY A 143 9.73 27.77 9.01
C GLY A 143 11.22 27.69 8.68
N GLY A 144 11.90 26.80 9.41
CA GLY A 144 13.33 26.56 9.32
C GLY A 144 13.69 25.31 8.50
N GLY A 145 14.97 25.13 8.24
CA GLY A 145 15.52 23.92 7.64
C GLY A 145 16.74 23.43 8.38
N GLY A 146 16.80 22.14 8.71
CA GLY A 146 17.88 21.61 9.52
C GLY A 146 17.90 20.09 9.66
N ASN A 147 19.03 19.58 10.16
CA ASN A 147 19.11 18.18 10.58
C ASN A 147 18.33 18.00 11.88
N ILE A 148 17.27 17.21 11.85
CA ILE A 148 16.51 16.79 13.03
C ILE A 148 17.09 15.51 13.65
N GLN A 149 17.85 14.75 12.86
CA GLN A 149 18.76 13.71 13.35
C GLN A 149 20.16 13.94 12.73
N PRO A 150 21.21 14.12 13.54
CA PRO A 150 22.55 14.39 13.03
C PRO A 150 23.16 13.16 12.34
N ASN A 151 24.26 13.39 11.62
CA ASN A 151 25.07 12.33 11.01
C ASN A 151 25.45 11.27 12.06
N THR A 152 24.90 10.08 11.90
CA THR A 152 25.09 8.93 12.78
C THR A 152 25.56 7.76 11.94
N ASN A 153 26.65 7.11 12.34
CA ASN A 153 27.11 5.92 11.64
C ASN A 153 26.12 4.78 11.86
N ILE A 154 25.62 4.18 10.78
CA ILE A 154 24.68 3.05 10.81
C ILE A 154 25.37 1.70 10.59
N GLU A 155 26.69 1.67 10.56
CA GLU A 155 27.52 0.46 10.43
C GLU A 155 27.42 -0.32 9.10
N ILE A 156 26.57 0.10 8.15
CA ILE A 156 26.41 -0.47 6.79
C ILE A 156 27.72 -0.83 6.06
N ALA A 157 27.90 -2.03 5.52
CA ALA A 157 29.04 -2.42 4.69
C ALA A 157 28.77 -2.23 3.18
N ASP A 158 29.79 -2.45 2.35
CA ASP A 158 29.59 -2.57 0.90
C ASP A 158 28.87 -3.89 0.61
N GLY A 159 27.84 -3.87 -0.23
CA GLY A 159 27.02 -5.06 -0.50
C GLY A 159 25.96 -5.37 0.57
N ASP A 160 25.88 -4.57 1.64
CA ASP A 160 24.74 -4.66 2.56
C ASP A 160 23.48 -4.13 1.88
N ARG A 161 22.38 -4.82 2.17
CA ARG A 161 21.05 -4.34 1.85
C ARG A 161 20.56 -3.37 2.91
N LEU A 162 19.96 -2.26 2.49
CA LEU A 162 19.39 -1.26 3.39
C LEU A 162 17.89 -1.15 3.18
N LYS A 163 17.11 -1.36 4.24
CA LYS A 163 15.68 -1.05 4.29
C LYS A 163 15.48 0.22 5.11
N LEU A 164 14.71 1.18 4.60
CA LEU A 164 14.38 2.42 5.28
C LEU A 164 12.87 2.57 5.38
N PHE A 165 12.40 3.08 6.52
CA PHE A 165 10.99 3.26 6.79
C PHE A 165 10.72 4.65 7.35
N TYR A 166 9.68 5.29 6.82
CA TYR A 166 9.01 6.43 7.42
C TYR A 166 7.60 6.01 7.79
N GLU A 167 7.19 6.29 9.02
CA GLU A 167 5.81 6.14 9.46
C GLU A 167 5.32 7.47 10.01
N TYR A 168 4.40 8.11 9.30
CA TYR A 168 3.84 9.40 9.67
C TYR A 168 2.43 9.25 10.22
N ASP A 169 2.17 9.87 11.36
CA ASP A 169 0.85 9.96 11.99
C ASP A 169 0.34 11.39 11.90
N ILE A 170 -0.70 11.62 11.09
CA ILE A 170 -1.31 12.94 10.90
C ILE A 170 -2.02 13.46 12.15
N ALA A 171 -2.49 12.58 13.04
CA ALA A 171 -3.23 12.98 14.23
C ALA A 171 -2.31 13.57 15.30
N THR A 172 -1.08 13.04 15.41
CA THR A 172 -0.06 13.55 16.33
C THR A 172 0.96 14.45 15.64
N ASP A 173 0.97 14.48 14.30
CA ASP A 173 1.90 15.22 13.45
C ASP A 173 3.36 14.89 13.79
N LYS A 174 3.63 13.58 13.80
CA LYS A 174 4.92 12.99 14.13
C LYS A 174 5.29 11.95 13.12
N ILE A 175 6.60 11.81 12.92
CA ILE A 175 7.19 10.79 12.09
C ILE A 175 8.10 9.89 12.92
N THR A 176 8.04 8.60 12.65
CA THR A 176 9.00 7.60 13.12
C THR A 176 9.83 7.14 11.94
N VAL A 177 11.14 7.09 12.12
CA VAL A 177 12.10 6.62 11.12
C VAL A 177 12.86 5.44 11.70
N THR A 178 12.82 4.33 10.99
CA THR A 178 13.58 3.11 11.31
C THR A 178 14.38 2.67 10.08
N TYR A 179 15.38 1.84 10.31
CA TYR A 179 16.14 1.19 9.24
C TYR A 179 16.49 -0.23 9.62
N ALA A 180 16.69 -1.10 8.64
CA ALA A 180 17.25 -2.44 8.83
C ALA A 180 18.40 -2.66 7.84
N LEU A 181 19.38 -3.47 8.25
CA LEU A 181 20.47 -3.90 7.39
C LEU A 181 20.31 -5.39 7.13
N ASN A 182 20.36 -5.80 5.88
CA ASN A 182 20.15 -7.20 5.47
C ASN A 182 18.84 -7.73 6.07
N ASP A 183 18.90 -8.88 6.73
CA ASP A 183 17.76 -9.51 7.42
C ASP A 183 17.72 -9.20 8.93
N ASP A 184 18.48 -8.20 9.40
CA ASP A 184 18.47 -7.81 10.80
C ASP A 184 17.17 -7.07 11.19
N PRO A 185 16.78 -7.06 12.47
CA PRO A 185 15.60 -6.32 12.93
C PRO A 185 15.69 -4.81 12.69
N GLU A 186 14.53 -4.14 12.57
CA GLU A 186 14.47 -2.68 12.48
C GLU A 186 15.11 -1.98 13.69
N ILE A 187 15.94 -0.98 13.41
CA ILE A 187 16.64 -0.13 14.36
C ILE A 187 15.99 1.27 14.33
N PRO A 188 15.53 1.79 15.49
CA PRO A 188 15.02 3.15 15.58
C PRO A 188 16.09 4.20 15.25
N PHE A 189 15.74 5.15 14.39
CA PHE A 189 16.62 6.26 14.01
C PHE A 189 16.12 7.61 14.53
N TYR A 190 14.82 7.88 14.41
CA TYR A 190 14.19 9.11 14.87
C TYR A 190 12.72 8.88 15.22
N THR A 191 12.21 9.58 16.22
CA THR A 191 10.76 9.75 16.40
C THR A 191 10.48 11.16 16.93
N GLY A 192 9.56 11.88 16.29
CA GLY A 192 9.28 13.25 16.69
C GLY A 192 8.57 14.08 15.62
N GLY A 193 8.40 15.37 15.90
CA GLY A 193 7.88 16.36 14.96
C GLY A 193 8.98 16.92 14.05
N GLY A 194 8.65 17.98 13.31
CA GLY A 194 9.56 18.65 12.39
C GLY A 194 10.56 19.57 13.08
N ILE A 195 11.38 20.22 12.26
CA ILE A 195 12.22 21.34 12.71
C ILE A 195 11.33 22.52 13.12
N ASP A 196 11.55 23.06 14.31
CA ASP A 196 10.86 24.24 14.84
C ASP A 196 9.31 24.19 14.88
N GLY A 197 8.69 23.03 14.71
CA GLY A 197 7.23 22.90 14.74
C GLY A 197 6.69 21.61 14.12
N PRO A 198 5.57 21.70 13.37
CA PRO A 198 4.92 20.54 12.76
C PRO A 198 5.75 19.88 11.66
N ILE A 199 5.41 18.65 11.28
CA ILE A 199 5.94 18.03 10.05
C ILE A 199 5.16 18.57 8.84
N GLY A 200 3.83 18.54 8.93
CA GLY A 200 2.95 18.99 7.86
C GLY A 200 2.90 18.03 6.66
N ASP A 201 2.27 18.48 5.58
CA ASP A 201 2.21 17.73 4.33
C ASP A 201 3.54 17.81 3.57
N ILE A 202 4.29 16.72 3.70
CA ILE A 202 5.57 16.47 3.02
C ILE A 202 5.48 15.36 1.97
N ILE A 203 4.29 14.94 1.54
CA ILE A 203 4.14 13.76 0.67
C ILE A 203 3.31 13.99 -0.60
N THR A 204 2.40 14.96 -0.64
CA THR A 204 1.44 15.11 -1.75
C THR A 204 1.96 15.84 -2.99
N ASN A 205 3.29 15.98 -3.15
CA ASN A 205 3.88 16.41 -4.43
C ASN A 205 4.54 15.23 -5.14
N PHE A 206 5.63 14.70 -4.57
CA PHE A 206 6.39 13.60 -5.15
C PHE A 206 7.36 13.01 -4.14
N VAL A 207 7.81 11.79 -4.45
CA VAL A 207 8.92 11.14 -3.76
C VAL A 207 10.12 11.00 -4.71
N GLU A 208 11.34 11.05 -4.17
CA GLU A 208 12.59 11.04 -4.94
C GLU A 208 13.66 10.18 -4.28
N VAL A 209 14.32 9.32 -5.07
CA VAL A 209 15.66 8.79 -4.78
C VAL A 209 16.67 9.57 -5.61
N GLU A 210 17.78 9.98 -5.00
CA GLU A 210 18.88 10.65 -5.68
C GLU A 210 20.23 10.01 -5.32
N ASN A 211 20.98 9.62 -6.36
CA ASN A 211 22.41 9.38 -6.24
C ASN A 211 23.16 10.66 -6.58
N PHE A 212 23.98 11.15 -5.65
CA PHE A 212 24.75 12.38 -5.82
C PHE A 212 26.24 12.14 -5.55
N LYS A 213 27.07 12.25 -6.59
CA LYS A 213 28.52 12.10 -6.48
C LYS A 213 29.22 13.44 -6.29
N TRP A 214 29.74 13.67 -5.08
CA TRP A 214 30.46 14.90 -4.76
C TRP A 214 31.97 14.79 -5.01
N GLY A 215 32.55 13.60 -4.92
CA GLY A 215 33.98 13.39 -5.15
C GLY A 215 34.34 13.35 -6.64
N SER A 216 35.43 14.01 -7.02
CA SER A 216 35.89 14.08 -8.42
C SER A 216 36.55 12.79 -8.95
N ASN A 217 36.79 11.79 -8.09
CA ASN A 217 37.32 10.50 -8.51
C ASN A 217 36.24 9.66 -9.19
N GLN A 218 36.27 9.60 -10.53
CA GLN A 218 35.33 8.82 -11.34
C GLN A 218 35.71 7.34 -11.49
N ALA A 219 36.81 6.87 -10.86
CA ALA A 219 37.17 5.46 -10.91
C ALA A 219 36.23 4.58 -10.05
N THR A 220 35.43 5.20 -9.18
CA THR A 220 34.47 4.54 -8.29
C THR A 220 33.19 5.37 -8.32
N GLU A 221 32.10 4.82 -8.83
CA GLU A 221 30.79 5.47 -8.84
C GLU A 221 29.90 4.74 -7.85
N ILE A 222 28.93 5.43 -7.25
CA ILE A 222 27.89 4.75 -6.48
C ILE A 222 27.04 3.92 -7.44
N ILE A 223 26.69 2.71 -7.05
CA ILE A 223 25.60 1.97 -7.69
C ILE A 223 24.54 1.70 -6.62
N THR A 224 23.30 2.00 -6.98
CA THR A 224 22.12 1.69 -6.17
C THR A 224 21.19 0.85 -7.01
N GLY A 225 20.87 -0.35 -6.53
CA GLY A 225 19.69 -1.10 -6.96
C GLY A 225 18.56 -0.77 -6.00
N ILE A 226 17.41 -0.35 -6.53
CA ILE A 226 16.17 -0.23 -5.74
C ILE A 226 15.38 -1.50 -5.98
N ASP A 227 15.24 -2.32 -4.94
CA ASP A 227 14.58 -3.63 -5.00
C ASP A 227 13.08 -3.47 -4.82
N SER A 228 12.67 -2.59 -3.90
CA SER A 228 11.25 -2.25 -3.74
C SER A 228 11.05 -0.85 -3.21
N TRP A 229 9.90 -0.26 -3.52
CA TRP A 229 9.47 1.01 -2.97
C TRP A 229 7.95 1.03 -2.82
N ASN A 230 7.49 1.13 -1.58
CA ASN A 230 6.07 1.18 -1.26
C ASN A 230 5.70 2.45 -0.49
N LEU A 231 4.52 3.00 -0.80
CA LEU A 231 3.83 3.98 0.00
C LEU A 231 2.46 3.40 0.31
N VAL A 232 2.21 3.06 1.58
CA VAL A 232 1.05 2.29 2.03
C VAL A 232 0.34 2.94 3.21
N ASP A 233 -0.88 2.49 3.48
CA ASP A 233 -1.60 2.85 4.70
C ASP A 233 -0.91 2.20 5.91
N PRO A 234 -0.51 2.95 6.95
CA PRO A 234 0.17 2.38 8.11
C PRO A 234 -0.74 1.46 8.96
N LEU A 235 -2.06 1.47 8.72
CA LEU A 235 -3.02 0.57 9.36
C LEU A 235 -3.25 -0.72 8.57
N VAL A 236 -2.67 -0.83 7.39
CA VAL A 236 -2.61 -2.05 6.60
C VAL A 236 -1.16 -2.51 6.67
N ASP A 237 -0.90 -3.70 7.24
CA ASP A 237 0.47 -4.23 7.25
C ASP A 237 1.04 -4.16 5.83
N PRO A 238 2.32 -3.74 5.64
CA PRO A 238 2.92 -3.67 4.32
C PRO A 238 2.75 -5.03 3.65
N VAL A 239 2.02 -5.03 2.53
CA VAL A 239 1.84 -6.22 1.71
C VAL A 239 3.23 -6.58 1.22
N ASP A 240 3.77 -7.70 1.70
CA ASP A 240 4.93 -8.32 1.08
C ASP A 240 4.53 -8.62 -0.38
N PRO A 241 5.10 -7.92 -1.39
CA PRO A 241 4.71 -8.13 -2.79
C PRO A 241 5.08 -9.54 -3.28
N SER A 242 5.84 -10.33 -2.49
CA SER A 242 6.12 -11.73 -2.78
C SER A 242 5.02 -12.70 -2.33
N GLU A 243 4.04 -12.26 -1.53
CA GLU A 243 2.87 -13.07 -1.20
C GLU A 243 1.70 -12.70 -2.12
N PRO A 244 1.17 -13.64 -2.93
CA PRO A 244 -0.01 -13.36 -3.74
C PRO A 244 -1.16 -12.95 -2.83
N GLU A 245 -1.92 -11.92 -3.22
CA GLU A 245 -3.10 -11.51 -2.47
C GLU A 245 -3.96 -12.75 -2.14
N PRO A 246 -4.39 -12.91 -0.88
CA PRO A 246 -5.18 -14.07 -0.53
C PRO A 246 -6.45 -14.09 -1.36
N LEU A 247 -6.68 -15.21 -2.04
CA LEU A 247 -7.91 -15.44 -2.80
C LEU A 247 -9.11 -15.35 -1.84
N VAL A 248 -10.00 -14.38 -2.09
CA VAL A 248 -11.11 -14.03 -1.21
C VAL A 248 -12.38 -13.70 -2.00
N ILE A 249 -13.52 -14.22 -1.54
CA ILE A 249 -14.83 -13.78 -2.02
C ILE A 249 -15.06 -12.35 -1.53
N THR A 250 -15.14 -11.40 -2.46
CA THR A 250 -15.33 -9.98 -2.17
C THR A 250 -16.81 -9.59 -2.12
N GLU A 251 -17.69 -10.34 -2.80
CA GLU A 251 -19.14 -10.11 -2.78
C GLU A 251 -19.93 -11.42 -2.91
N ILE A 252 -21.05 -11.51 -2.17
CA ILE A 252 -22.08 -12.54 -2.35
C ILE A 252 -23.41 -11.80 -2.49
N ASP A 253 -23.99 -11.82 -3.68
CA ASP A 253 -25.35 -11.32 -3.95
C ASP A 253 -26.34 -12.47 -3.81
N TYR A 254 -27.28 -12.35 -2.86
CA TYR A 254 -28.30 -13.35 -2.59
C TYR A 254 -29.70 -12.74 -2.80
N ASP A 255 -30.46 -13.32 -3.73
CA ASP A 255 -31.87 -13.00 -3.91
C ASP A 255 -32.74 -13.98 -3.09
N PRO A 256 -33.39 -13.53 -1.99
CA PRO A 256 -34.21 -14.39 -1.15
C PRO A 256 -35.58 -14.75 -1.76
N VAL A 257 -36.01 -14.07 -2.82
CA VAL A 257 -37.27 -14.37 -3.52
C VAL A 257 -37.04 -15.45 -4.56
N ALA A 258 -35.96 -15.33 -5.33
CA ALA A 258 -35.55 -16.33 -6.30
C ALA A 258 -34.81 -17.53 -5.66
N ASP A 259 -34.28 -17.34 -4.45
CA ASP A 259 -33.39 -18.27 -3.73
C ASP A 259 -32.14 -18.61 -4.56
N THR A 260 -31.45 -17.56 -5.03
CA THR A 260 -30.29 -17.67 -5.93
C THR A 260 -29.11 -16.83 -5.45
N PHE A 261 -27.90 -17.26 -5.80
CA PHE A 261 -26.63 -16.64 -5.44
C PHE A 261 -25.80 -16.22 -6.65
N ARG A 262 -25.03 -15.14 -6.46
CA ARG A 262 -23.93 -14.75 -7.34
C ARG A 262 -22.74 -14.35 -6.50
N PHE A 263 -21.56 -14.71 -6.96
CA PHE A 263 -20.30 -14.57 -6.23
C PHE A 263 -19.32 -13.71 -7.02
N THR A 264 -18.57 -12.86 -6.35
CA THR A 264 -17.44 -12.11 -6.92
C THR A 264 -16.22 -12.29 -6.04
N TRP A 265 -15.04 -12.46 -6.64
CA TRP A 265 -13.75 -12.61 -5.94
C TRP A 265 -12.60 -11.94 -6.70
N ASN A 266 -11.49 -11.67 -6.00
CA ASN A 266 -10.23 -11.26 -6.64
C ASN A 266 -9.62 -12.44 -7.41
N SER A 267 -9.26 -12.24 -8.67
CA SER A 267 -8.75 -13.30 -9.54
C SER A 267 -7.51 -12.87 -10.30
N GLU A 268 -6.82 -13.82 -10.94
CA GLU A 268 -5.69 -13.56 -11.82
C GLU A 268 -6.01 -13.99 -13.25
N PRO A 269 -5.60 -13.23 -14.29
CA PRO A 269 -5.80 -13.62 -15.68
C PRO A 269 -5.26 -15.02 -16.00
N GLY A 270 -6.05 -15.82 -16.70
CA GLY A 270 -5.62 -17.15 -17.19
C GLY A 270 -5.74 -18.29 -16.17
N LYS A 271 -6.22 -18.02 -14.95
CA LYS A 271 -6.54 -19.04 -13.95
C LYS A 271 -7.94 -19.65 -14.13
N ILE A 272 -8.13 -20.83 -13.56
CA ILE A 272 -9.44 -21.49 -13.39
C ILE A 272 -9.74 -21.58 -11.90
N TYR A 273 -10.98 -21.32 -11.53
CA TYR A 273 -11.45 -21.36 -10.15
C TYR A 273 -12.62 -22.33 -9.98
N GLY A 274 -12.78 -22.83 -8.77
CA GLY A 274 -13.96 -23.56 -8.34
C GLY A 274 -14.60 -22.89 -7.12
N ILE A 275 -15.91 -23.08 -6.96
CA ILE A 275 -16.66 -22.64 -5.78
C ILE A 275 -17.22 -23.88 -5.08
N ASN A 276 -16.76 -24.11 -3.86
CA ASN A 276 -17.27 -25.16 -2.98
C ASN A 276 -18.23 -24.59 -1.95
N TRP A 277 -19.12 -25.42 -1.45
CA TRP A 277 -20.07 -25.06 -0.41
C TRP A 277 -20.22 -26.16 0.65
N GLY A 278 -20.69 -25.77 1.83
CA GLY A 278 -20.87 -26.66 2.96
C GLY A 278 -21.80 -26.11 4.03
N PHE A 279 -22.15 -26.95 5.00
CA PHE A 279 -22.95 -26.55 6.18
C PHE A 279 -22.09 -26.16 7.39
N ASP A 280 -20.78 -26.36 7.29
CA ASP A 280 -19.77 -25.92 8.25
C ASP A 280 -18.49 -25.50 7.51
N LEU A 281 -17.52 -24.97 8.26
CA LEU A 281 -16.26 -24.47 7.72
C LEU A 281 -15.18 -25.56 7.55
N THR A 282 -15.50 -26.82 7.83
CA THR A 282 -14.54 -27.94 7.88
C THR A 282 -14.77 -28.98 6.78
N THR A 283 -15.97 -29.05 6.22
CA THR A 283 -16.34 -30.01 5.18
C THR A 283 -16.78 -29.28 3.91
N TRP A 284 -16.10 -29.57 2.81
CA TRP A 284 -16.24 -28.92 1.50
C TRP A 284 -16.45 -29.97 0.40
N ASP A 285 -17.38 -30.90 0.63
CA ASP A 285 -17.60 -32.07 -0.23
C ASP A 285 -18.47 -31.78 -1.46
N PHE A 286 -18.98 -30.55 -1.58
CA PHE A 286 -19.89 -30.15 -2.65
C PHE A 286 -19.38 -28.91 -3.35
N ASP A 287 -19.45 -28.92 -4.67
CA ASP A 287 -19.13 -27.82 -5.56
C ASP A 287 -20.39 -27.23 -6.19
N ILE A 288 -20.30 -25.95 -6.55
CA ILE A 288 -21.25 -25.28 -7.45
C ILE A 288 -20.74 -25.44 -8.89
N SER A 289 -19.44 -25.20 -9.09
CA SER A 289 -18.71 -25.39 -10.33
C SER A 289 -17.21 -25.47 -10.01
N ASP A 290 -16.47 -26.21 -10.83
CA ASP A 290 -15.04 -26.47 -10.75
C ASP A 290 -14.27 -25.98 -12.00
N ASP A 291 -14.92 -25.23 -12.89
CA ASP A 291 -14.40 -24.87 -14.21
C ASP A 291 -14.58 -23.39 -14.60
N ILE A 292 -14.50 -22.50 -13.60
CA ILE A 292 -14.76 -21.08 -13.81
C ILE A 292 -13.50 -20.36 -14.30
N ALA A 293 -13.47 -20.03 -15.58
CA ALA A 293 -12.38 -19.24 -16.16
C ALA A 293 -12.34 -17.81 -15.62
N SER A 294 -11.13 -17.37 -15.26
CA SER A 294 -10.87 -16.00 -14.82
C SER A 294 -11.33 -14.96 -15.84
N GLN A 295 -11.94 -13.89 -15.35
CA GLN A 295 -12.34 -12.72 -16.15
C GLN A 295 -11.31 -11.57 -16.07
N GLY A 296 -10.17 -11.77 -15.41
CA GLY A 296 -9.11 -10.77 -15.23
C GLY A 296 -8.68 -10.66 -13.77
N THR A 297 -8.59 -9.43 -13.25
CA THR A 297 -8.28 -9.16 -11.83
C THR A 297 -9.46 -9.42 -10.89
N THR A 298 -10.65 -9.63 -11.45
CA THR A 298 -11.88 -9.95 -10.72
C THR A 298 -12.70 -10.91 -11.57
N THR A 299 -13.34 -11.87 -10.92
CA THR A 299 -14.24 -12.82 -11.57
C THR A 299 -15.57 -12.85 -10.86
N THR A 300 -16.65 -12.79 -11.63
CA THR A 300 -18.02 -12.93 -11.15
C THR A 300 -18.66 -14.18 -11.72
N TYR A 301 -19.25 -15.00 -10.84
CA TYR A 301 -19.93 -16.24 -11.21
C TYR A 301 -21.33 -16.37 -10.58
N PRO A 302 -22.35 -16.74 -11.37
CA PRO A 302 -22.34 -16.77 -12.84
C PRO A 302 -21.97 -15.40 -13.44
N ALA A 303 -21.71 -15.31 -14.74
CA ALA A 303 -21.50 -14.01 -15.39
C ALA A 303 -22.77 -13.16 -15.29
N LEU A 304 -22.67 -11.83 -15.21
CA LEU A 304 -23.83 -10.94 -14.95
C LEU A 304 -25.00 -11.11 -15.93
N GLU A 305 -24.72 -11.58 -17.15
CA GLU A 305 -25.75 -11.84 -18.17
C GLU A 305 -26.44 -13.21 -18.03
N GLU A 306 -25.84 -14.12 -17.25
CA GLU A 306 -26.37 -15.46 -16.98
C GLU A 306 -27.28 -15.45 -15.73
N PRO A 307 -28.27 -16.35 -15.65
CA PRO A 307 -29.04 -16.56 -14.43
C PRO A 307 -28.13 -16.85 -13.22
N ALA A 308 -28.51 -16.34 -12.05
CA ALA A 308 -27.81 -16.65 -10.80
C ALA A 308 -28.00 -18.13 -10.41
N GLU A 309 -27.07 -18.69 -9.65
CA GLU A 309 -27.12 -20.10 -9.24
C GLU A 309 -28.21 -20.33 -8.20
N PRO A 310 -29.02 -21.39 -8.30
CA PRO A 310 -29.96 -21.72 -7.24
C PRO A 310 -29.23 -22.06 -5.95
N ASN A 311 -29.87 -21.82 -4.81
CA ASN A 311 -29.35 -22.20 -3.50
C ASN A 311 -29.03 -23.70 -3.45
N PRO A 312 -27.75 -24.08 -3.37
CA PRO A 312 -27.36 -25.48 -3.53
C PRO A 312 -27.72 -26.33 -2.30
N GLY A 313 -28.01 -25.67 -1.17
CA GLY A 313 -28.48 -26.33 0.05
C GLY A 313 -30.00 -26.47 0.15
N ALA A 314 -30.77 -26.03 -0.84
CA ALA A 314 -32.24 -26.06 -0.79
C ALA A 314 -32.77 -27.50 -0.65
N THR A 315 -33.59 -27.74 0.38
CA THR A 315 -34.25 -29.03 0.61
C THR A 315 -35.78 -28.90 0.45
N PRO A 316 -36.53 -30.01 0.32
CA PRO A 316 -38.00 -29.97 0.32
C PRO A 316 -38.61 -29.30 1.57
N ASP A 317 -37.87 -29.25 2.68
CA ASP A 317 -38.28 -28.61 3.94
C ASP A 317 -37.91 -27.11 4.00
N GLY A 318 -37.30 -26.57 2.95
CA GLY A 318 -36.88 -25.18 2.81
C GLY A 318 -35.36 -25.00 2.72
N PRO A 319 -34.88 -23.75 2.51
CA PRO A 319 -33.46 -23.43 2.48
C PRO A 319 -32.82 -23.64 3.86
N PRO A 320 -31.52 -23.98 3.92
CA PRO A 320 -30.81 -24.18 5.16
C PRO A 320 -30.66 -22.85 5.90
N LYS A 321 -30.55 -22.90 7.24
CA LYS A 321 -30.36 -21.69 8.04
C LYS A 321 -29.00 -21.03 7.83
N VAL A 322 -27.99 -21.83 7.48
CA VAL A 322 -26.62 -21.41 7.28
C VAL A 322 -26.04 -22.26 6.16
N ILE A 323 -25.32 -21.61 5.26
CA ILE A 323 -24.51 -22.22 4.22
C ILE A 323 -23.21 -21.41 4.13
N PHE A 324 -22.11 -22.10 3.90
CA PHE A 324 -20.79 -21.51 3.73
C PHE A 324 -20.31 -21.75 2.31
N PHE A 325 -19.55 -20.79 1.77
CA PHE A 325 -18.95 -20.86 0.45
C PHE A 325 -17.45 -20.61 0.55
N ARG A 326 -16.70 -21.26 -0.33
CA ARG A 326 -15.26 -21.07 -0.49
C ARG A 326 -14.93 -21.07 -1.97
N VAL A 327 -14.10 -20.14 -2.40
CA VAL A 327 -13.47 -20.17 -3.72
C VAL A 327 -12.06 -20.77 -3.60
N GLU A 328 -11.64 -21.50 -4.62
CA GLU A 328 -10.28 -22.04 -4.71
C GLU A 328 -9.78 -22.00 -6.15
N GLU A 329 -8.47 -21.83 -6.32
CA GLU A 329 -7.83 -22.01 -7.63
C GLU A 329 -7.77 -23.51 -7.94
N GLN A 330 -8.19 -23.87 -9.15
CA GLN A 330 -8.11 -25.24 -9.65
C GLN A 330 -6.75 -25.47 -10.31
N PRO A 331 -6.13 -26.64 -10.11
CA PRO A 331 -4.89 -26.98 -10.81
C PRO A 331 -5.13 -26.89 -12.32
N ALA A 332 -4.19 -26.23 -13.02
CA ALA A 332 -4.26 -26.16 -14.48
C ALA A 332 -4.38 -27.58 -15.07
N PRO A 333 -5.25 -27.78 -16.09
CA PRO A 333 -5.46 -29.09 -16.70
C PRO A 333 -4.21 -29.68 -17.37
#